data_AF-A0AAU6WDK0-F1
#
_entry.id   AF-A0AAU6WDK0-F1
#
_cell.length_a   1.000
_cell.length_b   1.000
_cell.length_c   1.000
_cell.angle_alpha   90.00
_cell.angle_beta   90.00
_cell.angle_gamma   90.00
#
_symmetry.space_group_name_H-M   'P 1'
#
loop_
_entity.id
_entity.type
_entity.pdbx_description
1 polymer ?
#
loop_
_entity_poly.entity_id
_entity_poly.type
_entity_poly.pdbx_seq_one_letter_code
_entity_poly.pdbx_strand_id
1 'polypeptide(L)' 'MKHKTLNLELSNDQFADLTNALEDHRDYFKKRADEALMGFGLDTGYWKSRAEEVQELLGLVLHSARQEQQR' A
#
# COMPACT_ATOMS: atom_id res chain seq x y z
N MET A 1 4.19 17.67 -8.70
CA MET A 1 3.53 16.69 -7.80
C MET A 1 3.58 17.26 -6.39
N LYS A 2 2.49 17.19 -5.61
CA LYS A 2 2.55 17.58 -4.19
C LYS A 2 3.37 16.52 -3.45
N HIS A 3 4.40 16.93 -2.72
CA HIS A 3 5.09 16.01 -1.80
C HIS A 3 4.10 15.62 -0.70
N LYS A 4 3.75 14.33 -0.65
CA LYS A 4 2.96 13.75 0.45
C LYS A 4 3.95 13.26 1.50
N THR A 5 3.69 13.59 2.77
CA THR A 5 4.46 13.09 3.91
C THR A 5 3.48 12.49 4.90
N LEU A 6 3.86 11.37 5.50
CA LEU A 6 3.13 10.71 6.58
C LEU A 6 4.06 10.67 7.79
N ASN A 7 3.63 11.21 8.92
CA ASN A 7 4.37 11.13 10.17
C ASN A 7 3.71 10.06 11.03
N LEU A 8 4.49 9.05 11.43
CA LEU A 8 4.02 7.91 12.22
C LEU A 8 4.91 7.74 13.45
N GLU A 9 4.29 7.62 14.60
CA GLU A 9 4.94 7.28 15.87
C GLU A 9 4.54 5.86 16.23
N LEU A 10 5.34 4.89 15.81
CA LEU A 10 5.05 3.45 15.94
C LEU A 10 6.32 2.72 16.37
N SER A 11 6.17 1.61 17.09
CA SER A 11 7.28 0.69 17.33
C SER A 11 7.71 -0.01 16.03
N ASN A 12 8.90 -0.63 16.04
CA ASN A 12 9.38 -1.41 14.89
C ASN A 12 8.40 -2.54 14.50
N ASP A 13 7.83 -3.24 15.49
CA ASP A 13 6.87 -4.31 15.24
C ASP A 13 5.58 -3.75 14.63
N GLN A 14 5.09 -2.61 15.12
CA GLN A 14 3.92 -1.93 14.55
C GLN A 14 4.18 -1.45 13.11
N PHE A 15 5.40 -1.02 12.79
CA PHE A 15 5.78 -0.71 11.41
C PHE A 15 5.79 -1.95 10.52
N ALA A 16 6.33 -3.07 11.01
CA ALA A 16 6.35 -4.33 10.27
C ALA A 16 4.92 -4.84 10.01
N ASP A 17 4.06 -4.84 11.02
CA ASP A 17 2.66 -5.25 10.91
C ASP A 17 1.88 -4.37 9.92
N LEU A 18 2.06 -3.04 10.01
CA LEU A 18 1.43 -2.11 9.07
C LEU A 18 1.93 -2.32 7.63
N THR A 19 3.23 -2.57 7.46
CA THR A 19 3.82 -2.85 6.16
C THR A 19 3.21 -4.12 5.56
N ASN A 20 3.19 -5.22 6.32
CA ASN A 20 2.61 -6.49 5.88
C ASN A 20 1.13 -6.35 5.52
N ALA A 21 0.35 -5.66 6.35
CA ALA A 21 -1.08 -5.43 6.09
C ALA A 21 -1.33 -4.63 4.80
N LEU A 22 -0.49 -3.64 4.50
CA LEU A 22 -0.57 -2.88 3.26
C LEU A 22 -0.14 -3.70 2.04
N GLU A 23 0.88 -4.55 2.18
CA GLU A 23 1.31 -5.46 1.12
C GLU A 23 0.22 -6.49 0.80
N ASP A 24 -0.35 -7.13 1.81
CA ASP A 24 -1.47 -8.08 1.67
C ASP A 24 -2.68 -7.41 1.00
N HIS A 25 -3.01 -6.18 1.40
CA HIS A 25 -4.14 -5.45 0.84
C HIS A 25 -3.90 -5.03 -0.62
N ARG A 26 -2.69 -4.60 -0.97
CA ARG A 26 -2.28 -4.32 -2.34
C ARG A 26 -2.38 -5.57 -3.20
N ASP A 27 -1.87 -6.69 -2.71
CA ASP A 27 -1.79 -7.93 -3.48
C ASP A 27 -3.16 -8.60 -3.62
N TYR A 28 -4.06 -8.39 -2.66
CA TYR A 28 -5.49 -8.66 -2.83
C TYR A 28 -6.07 -7.90 -4.04
N PHE A 29 -5.83 -6.59 -4.16
CA PHE A 29 -6.34 -5.81 -5.30
C PHE A 29 -5.73 -6.25 -6.64
N LYS A 30 -4.44 -6.59 -6.68
CA LYS A 30 -3.82 -7.15 -7.88
C LYS A 30 -4.50 -8.46 -8.31
N LYS A 31 -4.74 -9.37 -7.36
CA LYS A 31 -5.46 -10.62 -7.64
C LYS A 31 -6.88 -10.34 -8.16
N ARG A 32 -7.60 -9.38 -7.60
CA ARG A 32 -8.92 -8.98 -8.09
C ARG A 32 -8.86 -8.37 -9.50
N ALA A 33 -7.80 -7.65 -9.85
CA ALA A 33 -7.58 -7.16 -11.20
C ALA A 33 -7.40 -8.32 -12.21
N ASP A 34 -6.65 -9.35 -11.82
CA ASP A 34 -6.45 -10.55 -12.65
C ASP A 34 -7.76 -11.35 -12.81
N GLU A 35 -8.55 -11.47 -11.74
CA GLU A 35 -9.89 -12.08 -11.80
C GLU A 35 -10.87 -11.27 -12.66
N ALA A 36 -10.79 -9.95 -12.62
CA ALA A 36 -11.60 -9.05 -13.45
C ALA A 36 -11.29 -9.18 -14.95
N LEU A 37 -10.03 -9.45 -15.31
CA LEU A 37 -9.66 -9.76 -16.70
C LEU A 37 -10.36 -11.03 -17.23
N MET A 38 -10.73 -11.94 -16.32
CA MET A 38 -11.51 -13.14 -16.64
C MET A 38 -13.03 -12.89 -16.61
N GLY A 39 -13.47 -11.64 -16.43
CA GLY A 39 -14.89 -11.25 -16.45
C GLY A 39 -15.60 -11.32 -15.11
N PHE A 40 -14.89 -11.47 -13.99
CA PHE A 40 -15.49 -11.54 -12.65
C PHE A 40 -15.39 -10.22 -11.87
N GLY A 41 -16.51 -9.76 -11.32
CA GLY A 41 -16.53 -8.62 -10.39
C GLY A 41 -16.46 -7.25 -11.05
N LEU A 42 -15.82 -6.27 -10.38
CA LEU A 42 -15.65 -4.90 -10.87
C LEU A 42 -14.57 -4.81 -11.95
N ASP A 43 -14.55 -3.68 -12.67
CA ASP A 43 -13.60 -3.39 -13.74
C ASP A 43 -12.12 -3.55 -13.31
N THR A 44 -11.29 -4.06 -14.21
CA THR A 44 -9.85 -4.25 -13.98
C THR A 44 -9.15 -2.93 -13.66
N GLY A 45 -9.54 -1.82 -14.31
CA GLY A 45 -8.98 -0.49 -14.07
C GLY A 45 -9.23 0.00 -12.65
N TYR A 46 -10.42 -0.26 -12.10
CA TYR A 46 -10.72 0.04 -10.70
C TYR A 46 -9.77 -0.71 -9.76
N TRP A 47 -9.62 -2.02 -9.91
CA TRP A 47 -8.74 -2.80 -9.04
C TRP A 47 -7.27 -2.39 -9.14
N LYS A 48 -6.81 -2.07 -10.36
CA LYS A 48 -5.45 -1.54 -10.57
C LYS A 48 -5.24 -0.20 -9.88
N SER A 49 -6.17 0.74 -10.00
CA SER A 49 -6.03 2.04 -9.34
C SER A 49 -6.00 1.89 -7.81
N ARG A 50 -6.81 0.98 -7.25
CA ARG A 50 -6.77 0.67 -5.81
C ARG A 50 -5.42 0.08 -5.38
N ALA A 51 -4.84 -0.82 -6.17
CA ALA A 51 -3.51 -1.38 -5.87
C ALA A 51 -2.42 -0.30 -5.92
N GLU A 52 -2.49 0.62 -6.88
CA GLU A 52 -1.56 1.75 -7.01
C GLU A 52 -1.65 2.70 -5.81
N GLU A 53 -2.86 3.05 -5.37
CA GLU A 53 -3.07 3.89 -4.20
C GLU A 53 -2.48 3.26 -2.92
N VAL A 54 -2.64 1.95 -2.72
CA VAL A 54 -2.03 1.25 -1.58
C VAL A 54 -0.51 1.21 -1.71
N GLN A 55 0.01 1.02 -2.93
CA GLN A 55 1.45 1.06 -3.18
C GLN A 55 2.06 2.45 -2.90
N GLU A 56 1.35 3.53 -3.22
CA GLU A 56 1.76 4.90 -2.84
C GLU A 56 1.82 5.04 -1.32
N LEU A 57 0.78 4.60 -0.61
CA LEU A 57 0.73 4.67 0.86
C LEU A 57 1.85 3.84 1.51
N LEU A 58 2.08 2.62 1.03
CA LEU A 58 3.19 1.77 1.47
C LEU A 58 4.54 2.50 1.30
N GLY A 59 4.73 3.19 0.17
CA GLY A 59 5.92 4.02 -0.06
C GLY A 59 6.09 5.12 1.00
N LEU A 60 5.01 5.76 1.42
CA LEU A 60 5.02 6.78 2.48
C LEU A 60 5.34 6.18 3.86
N VAL A 61 4.76 5.02 4.20
CA VAL A 61 5.03 4.31 5.46
C VAL A 61 6.51 3.91 5.54
N LEU A 62 7.05 3.30 4.49
CA LEU A 62 8.46 2.90 4.43
C LEU A 62 9.41 4.10 4.47
N HIS A 63 9.01 5.24 3.88
CA HIS A 63 9.77 6.47 4.01
C HIS A 63 9.75 7.00 5.45
N SER A 64 8.60 7.02 6.12
CA SER A 64 8.48 7.42 7.53
C SER A 64 9.33 6.55 8.45
N ALA A 65 9.30 5.22 8.27
CA ALA A 65 10.09 4.29 9.08
C ALA A 65 11.59 4.55 8.98
N ARG A 66 12.09 4.84 7.76
CA ARG A 66 13.50 5.19 7.55
C ARG A 66 13.89 6.52 8.18
N GLN A 67 12.99 7.50 8.19
CA GLN A 67 13.26 8.79 8.84
C GLN A 67 13.34 8.65 10.35
N GLU A 68 12.52 7.81 10.97
CA GLU A 68 12.57 7.54 12.42
C GLU A 68 13.88 6.86 12.83
N GLN A 69 14.39 5.91 12.03
CA GLN A 69 15.66 5.25 12.30
C GLN A 69 16.90 6.17 12.18
N GLN A 70 16.75 7.35 11.60
CA GLN A 70 17.82 8.34 11.41
C GLN A 70 17.81 9.44 12.47
N ARG A 71 16.81 9.47 13.35
CA ARG A 71 16.69 10.41 14.47
C ARG A 71 17.31 9.83 15.73
#